data_AF-A0A847VUM2-F1
#
_entry.id   AF-A0A847VUM2-F1
#
_cell.length_a   1.000
_cell.length_b   1.000
_cell.length_c   1.000
_cell.angle_alpha   90.00
_cell.angle_beta   90.00
_cell.angle_gamma   90.00
#
_symmetry.space_group_name_H-M   'P 1'
#
loop_
_entity.id
_entity.type
_entity.pdbx_description
1 polymer ?
#
loop_
_entity_poly.entity_id
_entity_poly.type
_entity_poly.pdbx_seq_one_letter_code
_entity_poly.pdbx_strand_id
1 'polypeptide(L)' 'TCYSTTLKGPRYLELAEGYVTRLALDDNDEIIGYEYVNMGRFMDAVKKGVEPADALKTETKNYGRFNDGVKFIDPRKE' A
#
# COMPACT_ATOMS: atom_id res chain seq x y z
N THR A 1 9.07 -5.24 -3.85
CA THR A 1 9.86 -4.46 -4.82
C THR A 1 9.63 -2.99 -4.60
N CYS A 2 10.71 -2.25 -4.34
CA CYS A 2 10.71 -0.80 -4.28
C CYS A 2 11.69 -0.32 -5.35
N TYR A 3 11.26 0.59 -6.23
CA TYR A 3 12.13 1.17 -7.26
C TYR A 3 11.90 2.68 -7.33
N SER A 4 12.87 3.41 -7.89
CA SER A 4 12.78 4.84 -8.09
C SER A 4 13.16 5.19 -9.52
N THR A 5 12.55 6.22 -10.08
CA THR A 5 12.96 6.80 -11.37
C THR A 5 13.13 8.30 -11.22
N THR A 6 14.00 8.90 -12.02
CA THR A 6 14.22 10.36 -12.01
C THR A 6 12.94 11.14 -12.34
N LEU A 7 12.05 10.56 -13.15
CA LEU A 7 10.82 11.20 -13.59
C LEU A 7 9.68 11.09 -12.55
N LYS A 8 9.59 9.96 -11.83
CA LYS A 8 8.42 9.62 -10.98
C LYS A 8 8.74 9.49 -9.49
N GLY A 9 10.00 9.65 -9.09
CA GLY A 9 10.45 9.49 -7.72
C GLY A 9 10.44 8.04 -7.22
N PRO A 10 10.67 7.84 -5.91
CA PRO A 10 10.62 6.52 -5.27
C PRO A 10 9.19 5.96 -5.26
N ARG A 11 9.04 4.64 -5.43
CA ARG A 11 7.76 3.92 -5.42
C ARG A 11 7.88 2.61 -4.66
N TYR A 12 7.03 2.45 -3.64
CA TYR A 12 6.89 1.18 -2.92
C TYR A 12 5.73 0.40 -3.52
N LEU A 13 5.99 -0.81 -4.02
CA LEU A 13 4.99 -1.58 -4.77
C LEU A 13 4.64 -2.87 -4.05
N GLU A 14 5.64 -3.51 -3.45
CA GLU A 14 5.46 -4.76 -2.74
C GLU A 14 6.41 -4.80 -1.55
N LEU A 15 5.85 -5.24 -0.43
CA LEU A 15 6.56 -5.62 0.77
C LEU A 15 6.75 -7.14 0.75
N ALA A 16 7.65 -7.67 1.58
CA ALA A 16 7.86 -9.11 1.66
C ALA A 16 6.57 -9.88 1.99
N GLU A 17 5.65 -9.24 2.71
CA GLU A 17 4.42 -9.86 3.22
C GLU A 17 3.14 -9.29 2.60
N GLY A 18 3.24 -8.37 1.63
CA GLY A 18 2.05 -7.67 1.16
C GLY A 18 2.23 -6.78 -0.06
N TYR A 19 1.09 -6.34 -0.58
CA TYR A 19 0.99 -5.53 -1.79
C TYR A 19 0.67 -4.08 -1.41
N VAL A 20 1.47 -3.12 -1.86
CA VAL A 20 1.23 -1.68 -1.57
C VAL A 20 0.17 -1.15 -2.54
N THR A 21 -0.91 -0.61 -2.00
CA THR A 21 -2.05 -0.05 -2.75
C THR A 21 -1.92 1.45 -2.96
N ARG A 22 -1.43 2.18 -1.96
CA ARG A 22 -1.33 3.66 -1.99
C ARG A 22 -0.09 4.13 -1.25
N LEU A 23 0.48 5.23 -1.72
CA LEU A 23 1.53 5.97 -1.02
C LEU A 23 0.96 7.30 -0.54
N ALA A 24 1.25 7.66 0.71
CA ALA A 24 0.95 8.96 1.28
C ALA A 24 2.17 9.87 1.14
N LEU A 25 1.97 11.01 0.51
CA LEU A 25 2.97 12.06 0.30
C LEU A 25 2.64 13.27 1.18
N ASP A 26 3.68 13.93 1.69
CA ASP A 26 3.57 15.21 2.38
C ASP A 26 3.58 16.41 1.40
N ASP A 27 3.57 17.63 1.94
CA ASP A 27 3.63 18.87 1.15
C ASP A 27 4.92 19.03 0.32
N ASN A 28 5.96 18.24 0.60
CA ASN A 28 7.23 18.24 -0.13
C ASN A 28 7.31 17.09 -1.17
N ASP A 29 6.18 16.43 -1.46
CA ASP A 29 6.11 15.22 -2.29
C ASP A 29 6.98 14.05 -1.74
N GLU A 30 7.31 14.05 -0.45
CA GLU A 30 8.06 12.97 0.20
C GLU A 30 7.10 11.89 0.69
N ILE A 31 7.46 10.61 0.50
CA ILE A 31 6.64 9.50 0.95
C ILE A 31 6.76 9.38 2.48
N ILE A 32 5.68 9.69 3.18
CA ILE A 32 5.60 9.63 4.65
C ILE A 32 4.86 8.40 5.17
N GLY A 33 4.17 7.67 4.28
CA GLY A 33 3.46 6.46 4.64
C GLY A 33 2.99 5.68 3.42
N TYR A 34 2.47 4.48 3.66
CA TYR A 34 1.90 3.64 2.61
C TYR A 34 0.76 2.76 3.16
N GLU A 35 -0.19 2.46 2.29
CA GLU A 35 -1.25 1.48 2.52
C GLU A 35 -0.86 0.19 1.79
N TYR A 36 -1.02 -0.94 2.47
CA TYR A 36 -0.70 -2.23 1.92
C TYR A 36 -1.69 -3.30 2.38
N VAL A 37 -1.88 -4.32 1.55
CA VAL A 37 -2.68 -5.50 1.85
C VAL A 37 -1.74 -6.64 2.19
N ASN A 38 -1.91 -7.25 3.37
CA ASN A 38 -1.15 -8.45 3.71
C ASN A 38 -1.67 -9.64 2.89
N MET A 39 -0.91 -10.07 1.89
CA MET A 39 -1.35 -11.09 0.94
C MET A 39 -1.44 -12.48 1.60
N GLY A 40 -0.57 -12.77 2.58
CA GLY A 40 -0.59 -14.04 3.30
C GLY A 40 -1.87 -14.21 4.13
N ARG A 41 -2.24 -13.18 4.90
CA ARG A 41 -3.46 -13.19 5.72
C ARG A 41 -4.72 -13.07 4.86
N PHE A 42 -4.65 -12.30 3.78
CA PHE A 42 -5.73 -12.22 2.79
C PHE A 42 -6.04 -13.60 2.18
N MET A 43 -5.04 -14.31 1.69
CA MET A 43 -5.23 -15.64 1.10
C MET A 43 -5.72 -16.66 2.13
N ASP A 44 -5.27 -16.57 3.38
CA ASP A 44 -5.75 -17.42 4.47
C ASP A 44 -7.23 -17.14 4.81
N ALA A 45 -7.65 -15.87 4.84
CA ALA A 45 -9.04 -15.47 5.05
C ALA A 45 -9.95 -15.94 3.91
N VAL A 46 -9.52 -15.78 2.65
CA VAL A 46 -10.26 -16.26 1.48
C VAL A 46 -10.37 -17.79 1.51
N LYS A 47 -9.30 -18.50 1.88
CA LYS A 47 -9.32 -19.97 2.03
C LYS A 47 -10.29 -20.44 3.13
N LYS A 48 -10.52 -19.62 4.16
CA LYS A 48 -11.51 -19.87 5.22
C LYS A 48 -12.95 -19.55 4.80
N GLY A 49 -13.17 -19.06 3.58
CA GLY A 49 -14.50 -18.75 3.05
C GLY A 49 -14.98 -17.34 3.35
N VAL A 50 -14.08 -16.42 3.76
CA VAL A 50 -14.41 -15.00 3.86
C VAL A 50 -14.50 -14.41 2.45
N GLU A 51 -15.52 -13.60 2.20
CA GLU A 51 -15.66 -12.85 0.95
C GLU A 51 -14.38 -12.05 0.66
N PRO A 52 -13.81 -12.14 -0.56
CA PRO A 52 -12.57 -11.46 -0.91
C PRO A 52 -12.62 -9.95 -0.66
N ALA A 53 -13.78 -9.32 -0.84
CA ALA A 53 -13.96 -7.89 -0.59
C ALA A 53 -13.79 -7.53 0.90
N ASP A 54 -14.32 -8.36 1.80
CA ASP A 54 -14.20 -8.17 3.25
C ASP A 54 -12.81 -8.53 3.77
N ALA A 55 -12.21 -9.59 3.21
CA ALA A 55 -10.82 -9.97 3.50
C ALA A 55 -9.85 -8.86 3.08
N LEU A 56 -10.05 -8.25 1.91
CA LEU A 56 -9.26 -7.10 1.45
C LEU A 56 -9.35 -5.95 2.44
N LYS A 57 -10.55 -5.52 2.85
CA LYS A 57 -10.72 -4.42 3.80
C LYS A 57 -10.09 -4.71 5.17
N THR A 58 -10.23 -5.94 5.65
CA THR A 58 -9.73 -6.35 6.97
C THR A 58 -8.20 -6.44 7.00
N GLU A 59 -7.59 -6.89 5.91
CA GLU A 59 -6.14 -7.07 5.80
C GLU A 59 -5.42 -5.89 5.15
N THR A 60 -6.16 -4.85 4.76
CA THR A 60 -5.60 -3.55 4.37
C THR A 60 -5.13 -2.83 5.63
N LYS A 61 -3.84 -2.50 5.66
CA LYS A 61 -3.22 -1.78 6.76
C LYS A 61 -2.45 -0.60 6.20
N ASN A 62 -2.33 0.43 7.01
CA ASN A 62 -1.47 1.56 6.72
C ASN A 62 -0.24 1.53 7.62
N TYR A 63 0.82 2.15 7.15
CA TYR A 63 2.09 2.24 7.85
C TYR A 63 2.68 3.64 7.69
N GLY A 64 3.38 4.12 8.71
CA GLY A 64 3.94 5.47 8.77
C GLY A 64 2.90 6.54 9.08
N ARG A 65 3.14 7.76 8.64
CA ARG A 65 2.22 8.90 8.79
C ARG A 65 1.22 8.94 7.64
N PHE A 66 0.64 7.79 7.31
CA PHE A 66 -0.26 7.67 6.16
C PHE A 66 -1.46 8.64 6.25
N ASN A 67 -2.00 8.82 7.46
CA ASN A 67 -3.13 9.72 7.70
C ASN A 67 -2.76 11.22 7.65
N ASP A 68 -1.48 11.56 7.80
CA ASP A 68 -0.97 12.93 7.63
C ASP A 68 -0.62 13.24 6.16
N GLY A 69 -0.82 12.28 5.26
CA GLY A 69 -0.55 12.47 3.84
C GLY A 69 -1.50 13.51 3.25
N VAL A 70 -0.94 14.57 2.68
CA VAL A 70 -1.72 15.58 1.94
C VAL A 70 -2.11 15.05 0.55
N LYS A 71 -1.38 14.06 0.04
CA LYS A 71 -1.61 13.46 -1.28
C LYS A 71 -1.47 11.94 -1.23
N PHE A 72 -2.39 11.24 -1.90
CA PHE A 72 -2.38 9.79 -2.00
C PHE A 72 -2.22 9.38 -3.46
N ILE A 73 -1.13 8.68 -3.79
CA ILE A 73 -0.84 8.24 -5.16
C ILE A 73 -0.83 6.72 -5.25
N ASP A 74 -1.27 6.19 -6.39
CA ASP A 74 -1.09 4.78 -6.72
C ASP A 74 0.34 4.60 -7.27
N PRO A 75 1.20 3.81 -6.59
CA PRO A 75 2.59 3.63 -7.01
C PRO A 75 2.77 2.99 -8.39
N ARG A 76 1.72 2.38 -8.96
CA ARG A 76 1.76 1.68 -10.25
C ARG A 76 1.20 2.47 -11.42
N LYS A 77 0.31 3.43 -11.16
CA LYS A 77 -0.41 4.17 -12.22
C LYS A 77 0.15 5.56 -12.43
N GLU A 78 0.51 6.24 -11.34
CA GLU A 78 1.18 7.55 -11.37
C GLU A 78 2.68 7.37 -11.33
#